data_AF-A0A9X8N920-F1
#
_entry.id   AF-A0A9X8N920-F1
#
_cell.length_a   1.000
_cell.length_b   1.000
_cell.length_c   1.000
_cell.angle_alpha   90.00
_cell.angle_beta   90.00
_cell.angle_gamma   90.00
#
_symmetry.space_group_name_H-M   'P 1'
#
loop_
_entity.id
_entity.type
_entity.pdbx_description
1 polymer ?
#
loop_
_entity_poly.entity_id
_entity_poly.type
_entity_poly.pdbx_seq_one_letter_code
_entity_poly.pdbx_strand_id
1 'polypeptide(L)' 'MRLTIDTTTDTYEQAIAAVQAAYGLHPVTPAGWPEAPAVEPRPGPQDLSKDSRGDG' A
#
# COMPACT_ATOMS: atom_id res chain seq x y z
N MET A 1 18.45 6.11 -3.69
CA MET A 1 17.52 6.93 -2.89
C MET A 1 16.85 6.02 -1.88
N ARG A 2 16.83 6.36 -0.57
CA ARG A 2 16.06 5.64 0.47
C ARG A 2 15.13 6.66 1.12
N LEU A 3 13.82 6.44 0.99
CA LEU A 3 12.80 7.27 1.63
C LEU A 3 12.41 6.61 2.96
N THR A 4 12.49 7.36 4.05
CA THR A 4 12.05 6.92 5.38
C THR A 4 10.80 7.70 5.73
N ILE A 5 9.72 6.99 6.05
CA ILE A 5 8.44 7.55 6.49
C ILE A 5 8.21 7.05 7.91
N ASP A 6 7.92 7.96 8.84
CA ASP A 6 7.55 7.60 10.19
C ASP A 6 6.03 7.53 10.29
N THR A 7 5.47 6.32 10.25
CA THR A 7 4.03 6.09 10.33
C THR A 7 3.40 6.49 11.67
N THR A 8 4.20 6.81 12.68
CA THR A 8 3.73 7.28 13.99
C THR A 8 3.44 8.77 13.97
N THR A 9 4.23 9.52 13.20
CA THR A 9 4.29 10.98 13.25
C THR A 9 3.79 11.61 11.96
N ASP A 10 4.07 10.97 10.83
CA ASP A 10 3.62 11.41 9.51
C ASP A 10 2.18 10.97 9.28
N THR A 11 1.36 11.93 8.83
CA THR A 11 0.03 11.62 8.33
C THR A 11 0.11 10.88 6.99
N TYR A 12 -0.95 10.15 6.64
CA TYR A 12 -1.06 9.47 5.35
C TYR A 12 -0.78 10.40 4.16
N GLU A 13 -1.31 11.62 4.18
CA GLU A 13 -1.09 12.61 3.13
C GLU A 13 0.38 13.04 3.02
N GLN A 14 1.07 13.21 4.15
CA GLN A 14 2.50 13.54 4.16
C GLN A 14 3.36 12.41 3.61
N ALA A 15 3.02 11.16 3.93
CA ALA A 15 3.67 9.98 3.40
C ALA A 15 3.53 9.89 1.87
N ILE A 16 2.32 10.11 1.34
CA ILE A 16 2.06 10.11 -0.10
C ILE A 16 2.82 11.25 -0.79
N ALA A 17 2.80 12.46 -0.23
CA ALA A 17 3.51 13.61 -0.78
C ALA A 17 5.04 13.40 -0.84
N ALA A 18 5.62 12.79 0.20
CA ALA A 18 7.05 12.49 0.25
C ALA A 18 7.46 11.46 -0.82
N VAL A 19 6.64 10.43 -1.05
CA VAL A 19 6.85 9.46 -2.14
C VAL A 19 6.73 10.16 -3.49
N GLN A 20 5.67 10.94 -3.69
CA GLN A 20 5.44 11.67 -4.93
C GLN A 20 6.62 12.59 -5.28
N ALA A 21 7.09 13.38 -4.32
CA ALA A 21 8.23 14.28 -4.50
C ALA A 21 9.53 13.53 -4.77
N ALA A 22 9.81 12.43 -4.06
CA ALA A 22 11.05 11.66 -4.24
C ALA A 22 11.16 10.99 -5.62
N TYR A 23 10.02 10.67 -6.23
CA TYR A 23 9.94 10.08 -7.56
C TYR A 23 9.58 11.09 -8.66
N GLY A 24 9.50 12.39 -8.34
CA GLY A 24 9.12 13.45 -9.28
C GLY A 24 7.70 13.29 -9.84
N LEU A 25 6.84 12.51 -9.17
CA LEU A 25 5.45 12.34 -9.52
C LEU A 25 4.69 13.56 -9.00
N HIS A 26 4.29 14.47 -9.88
CA HIS A 26 3.26 15.45 -9.50
C HIS A 26 1.98 14.69 -9.12
N PRO A 27 1.13 15.22 -8.20
CA PRO A 27 -0.18 14.67 -7.92
C PRO A 27 -1.06 14.87 -9.14
N VAL A 28 -0.88 14.00 -10.12
CA VAL A 28 -1.77 13.82 -11.24
C VAL A 28 -2.51 12.58 -10.85
N THR A 29 -3.74 12.73 -10.37
CA THR A 29 -4.73 11.66 -10.54
C THR A 29 -4.70 11.37 -12.03
N PRO A 30 -4.18 10.21 -12.50
CA PRO A 30 -4.04 9.99 -13.93
C PRO A 30 -5.43 10.14 -14.52
N ALA A 31 -5.62 11.09 -15.44
CA ALA A 31 -6.92 11.30 -16.07
C ALA A 31 -7.32 9.98 -16.74
N GLY A 32 -8.28 9.26 -16.14
CA GLY A 32 -8.71 7.93 -16.59
C GLY A 32 -8.41 6.77 -15.64
N TRP A 33 -7.83 6.99 -14.46
CA TRP A 33 -7.88 5.96 -13.42
C TRP A 33 -9.32 5.80 -12.91
N PRO A 34 -9.82 4.56 -12.83
CA PRO A 34 -11.11 4.32 -12.22
C PRO A 34 -11.04 4.75 -10.75
N GLU A 35 -12.12 5.36 -10.27
CA GLU A 35 -12.26 5.65 -8.86
C GLU A 35 -12.05 4.36 -8.07
N ALA A 36 -11.19 4.41 -7.05
CA ALA A 36 -10.90 3.24 -6.24
C ALA A 36 -12.23 2.72 -5.69
N PRO A 37 -12.54 1.42 -5.89
CA PRO A 37 -13.72 0.83 -5.28
C PRO A 37 -13.72 1.14 -3.78
N ALA A 38 -14.89 1.44 -3.22
CA ALA A 38 -15.05 1.56 -1.78
C ALA A 38 -14.34 0.38 -1.11
N VAL A 39 -13.44 0.67 -0.16
CA VAL A 39 -12.59 -0.33 0.49
C VAL A 39 -13.48 -1.42 1.08
N GLU A 40 -13.67 -2.52 0.35
CA GLU A 40 -14.17 -3.74 0.97
C GLU A 40 -13.13 -4.16 2.01
N PRO A 41 -13.57 -4.56 3.22
CA PRO A 41 -12.66 -5.08 4.23
C PRO A 41 -11.77 -6.15 3.61
N ARG A 42 -10.44 -5.93 3.62
CA ARG A 42 -9.52 -6.91 3.06
C ARG A 42 -9.75 -8.24 3.79
N PRO A 43 -9.79 -9.38 3.06
CA PRO A 43 -9.86 -10.69 3.69
C PRO A 43 -8.79 -10.77 4.78
N GLY A 44 -9.19 -11.27 5.95
CA GLY A 44 -8.25 -11.49 7.05
C GLY A 44 -7.06 -12.35 6.59
N PRO A 45 -5.92 -12.28 7.30
CA PRO A 45 -4.75 -13.08 6.98
C PRO A 45 -5.15 -14.56 6.84
N GLN A 46 -4.84 -15.14 5.69
CA GLN A 46 -5.11 -16.55 5.42
C GLN A 46 -4.16 -17.39 6.27
N ASP A 47 -4.76 -18.27 7.07
CA ASP A 47 -4.02 -19.24 7.88
C ASP A 47 -3.42 -20.33 6.98
N LEU A 48 -2.15 -20.16 6.62
CA LEU A 48 -1.38 -21.08 5.78
C LEU A 48 -0.84 -22.30 6.56
N SER A 49 -1.27 -22.52 7.80
CA SER A 49 -0.73 -23.58 8.66
C SER A 49 -1.19 -25.01 8.30
N LYS A 50 -2.04 -25.18 7.28
CA LYS A 50 -2.75 -26.47 7.06
C LYS A 50 -2.14 -27.37 5.98
N ASP A 51 -1.23 -26.87 5.14
CA ASP A 51 -0.66 -27.65 4.04
C ASP A 51 0.82 -28.00 4.26
N SER A 52 1.11 -28.62 5.40
CA SER A 52 2.35 -29.36 5.61
C SER A 52 2.03 -30.77 6.08
N ARG A 53 1.57 -31.60 5.15
CA ARG A 53 1.78 -33.04 5.24
C ARG A 53 1.92 -33.64 3.84
N GLY A 54 3.08 -33.41 3.24
CA GLY A 54 3.65 -34.41 2.34
C GLY A 54 3.93 -35.65 3.19
N ASP A 55 3.09 -36.67 3.02
CA ASP A 55 3.41 -38.04 3.42
C ASP A 55 4.24 -38.63 2.28
N GLY A 56 5.42 -39.17 2.64
CA GLY A 56 6.41 -39.69 1.71
C GLY A 56 6.05 -41.04 1.10
#